data_AF-A0A8T5M7J1-F1
#
_entry.id   AF-A0A8T5M7J1-F1
#
_cell.length_a   1.000
_cell.length_b   1.000
_cell.length_c   1.000
_cell.angle_alpha   90.00
_cell.angle_beta   90.00
_cell.angle_gamma   90.00
#
_symmetry.space_group_name_H-M   'P 1'
#
loop_
_entity.id
_entity.type
_entity.pdbx_description
1 polymer ?
#
loop_
_entity_poly.entity_id
_entity_poly.type
_entity_poly.pdbx_seq_one_letter_code
_entity_poly.pdbx_strand_id
1 'polypeptide(L)' 'MALKTFNIDAETYKTFSEHCKKEGLSMSKKVENFIREEIDKLTKPQAYQPPTPNPRPPKKSPTQNNEHPMHKYC' A
#
# COMPACT_ATOMS: atom_id res chain seq x y z
N MET A 1 34.12 -2.48 5.25
CA MET A 1 32.74 -1.95 5.11
C MET A 1 32.81 -0.74 4.19
N ALA A 2 32.16 -0.77 3.04
CA ALA A 2 32.09 0.40 2.15
C ALA A 2 30.96 1.31 2.64
N LEU A 3 31.20 2.62 2.71
CA LEU A 3 30.14 3.58 3.02
C LEU A 3 29.14 3.61 1.85
N LYS A 4 27.88 3.30 2.13
CA LYS A 4 26.79 3.42 1.18
C LYS A 4 25.88 4.56 1.64
N THR A 5 25.70 5.54 0.78
CA THR A 5 24.86 6.71 1.02
C THR A 5 23.67 6.67 0.08
N PHE A 6 22.50 7.01 0.62
CA PHE A 6 21.24 7.07 -0.11
C PHE A 6 20.53 8.36 0.28
N ASN A 7 19.87 8.99 -0.69
CA ASN A 7 19.00 10.12 -0.42
C ASN A 7 17.66 9.58 0.05
N ILE A 8 17.33 9.81 1.32
CA ILE A 8 16.04 9.45 1.93
C ILE A 8 15.44 10.74 2.46
N ASP A 9 14.11 10.85 2.35
CA ASP A 9 13.35 11.91 2.98
C ASP A 9 13.63 11.99 4.50
N ALA A 10 13.67 13.22 5.03
CA ALA A 10 14.06 13.49 6.41
C ALA A 10 13.07 12.91 7.42
N GLU A 11 11.76 12.99 7.14
CA GLU A 11 10.71 12.46 8.03
C GLU A 11 10.74 10.94 8.05
N THR A 12 10.91 10.33 6.87
CA THR A 12 11.04 8.89 6.68
C THR A 12 12.23 8.32 7.46
N TYR A 13 13.41 8.95 7.29
CA TYR A 13 14.61 8.54 8.01
C TYR A 13 14.43 8.68 9.53
N LYS A 14 13.88 9.82 9.99
CA LYS A 14 13.69 10.09 11.41
C LYS A 14 12.81 9.02 12.06
N THR A 15 11.64 8.78 11.48
CA THR A 15 10.65 7.82 11.97
C THR A 15 11.23 6.41 12.06
N PHE A 16 11.93 5.98 10.99
CA PHE A 16 12.56 4.67 10.97
C PHE A 16 13.72 4.57 11.99
N SER A 17 14.48 5.64 12.20
CA SER A 17 15.56 5.65 13.21
C SER A 17 15.05 5.57 14.64
N GLU A 18 13.95 6.25 14.94
CA GLU A 18 13.31 6.18 16.25
C GLU A 18 12.77 4.77 16.50
N HIS A 19 12.16 4.15 15.50
CA HIS A 19 11.71 2.77 15.57
C HIS A 19 12.87 1.80 15.85
N CYS A 20 13.97 1.88 15.08
CA CYS A 20 15.13 1.01 15.31
C CYS A 20 15.75 1.20 16.70
N LYS A 21 15.83 2.45 17.19
CA LYS A 21 16.33 2.74 18.55
C LYS A 21 15.43 2.15 19.63
N LYS A 22 14.10 2.27 19.49
CA LYS A 22 13.12 1.75 20.44
C LYS A 22 13.19 0.22 20.56
N GLU A 23 13.38 -0.46 19.44
CA GLU A 23 13.45 -1.92 19.38
C GLU A 23 14.87 -2.48 19.68
N GLY A 24 15.86 -1.62 19.92
CA GLY A 24 17.25 -2.04 20.12
C GLY A 24 17.89 -2.67 18.88
N LEU A 25 17.42 -2.30 17.68
CA LEU A 25 17.86 -2.84 16.41
C LEU A 25 18.95 -1.96 15.76
N SER A 26 19.94 -2.62 15.15
CA SER A 26 20.90 -1.94 14.28
C SER A 26 20.23 -1.51 12.97
N MET A 27 20.26 -0.21 12.71
CA MET A 27 19.75 0.40 11.48
C MET A 27 20.33 -0.26 10.23
N SER A 28 21.65 -0.38 10.17
CA SER A 28 22.35 -0.96 9.01
C SER A 28 21.95 -2.41 8.76
N LYS A 29 21.77 -3.19 9.83
CA LYS A 29 21.34 -4.60 9.74
C LYS A 29 19.89 -4.71 9.23
N LYS A 30 19.02 -3.80 9.66
CA LYS A 30 17.62 -3.77 9.20
C LYS A 30 17.52 -3.41 7.71
N VAL A 31 18.29 -2.42 7.26
CA VAL A 31 18.37 -2.03 5.84
C VAL A 31 18.97 -3.15 5.00
N GLU A 32 20.03 -3.79 5.47
CA GLU A 32 20.65 -4.91 4.76
C GLU A 32 19.69 -6.10 4.60
N ASN A 33 18.98 -6.47 5.67
CA ASN A 33 17.97 -7.52 5.61
C ASN A 33 16.84 -7.18 4.64
N PHE A 34 16.35 -5.93 4.68
CA PHE A 34 15.34 -5.46 3.73
C PHE A 34 15.81 -5.60 2.28
N ILE A 35 17.03 -5.15 1.96
CA ILE A 35 17.57 -5.24 0.60
C ILE A 35 17.69 -6.71 0.17
N ARG A 36 18.15 -7.61 1.05
CA ARG A 36 18.23 -9.05 0.75
C ARG A 36 16.86 -9.66 0.47
N GLU A 37 15.85 -9.33 1.27
CA GLU A 37 14.47 -9.78 1.07
C GLU A 37 13.90 -9.29 -0.26
N GLU A 38 14.17 -8.04 -0.65
CA GLU A 38 13.76 -7.51 -1.95
C GLU A 38 14.49 -8.20 -3.12
N ILE A 39 15.79 -8.49 -2.98
CA ILE A 39 16.55 -9.25 -4.00
C ILE A 39 15.97 -10.66 -4.15
N ASP A 40 15.63 -11.34 -3.05
CA ASP A 40 15.01 -12.67 -3.09
C ASP A 40 13.67 -12.65 -3.82
N LYS A 41 12.88 -11.58 -3.68
CA LYS A 41 11.61 -11.41 -4.41
C LYS A 41 11.81 -11.15 -5.90
N LEU A 42 12.87 -10.44 -6.27
CA LEU A 42 13.20 -10.14 -7.67
C LEU A 42 13.81 -11.34 -8.39
N THR A 43 14.59 -12.16 -7.69
CA THR A 43 15.31 -13.31 -8.27
C THR A 43 14.46 -14.56 -8.34
N LYS A 44 13.50 -14.73 -7.44
CA LYS A 44 12.48 -15.77 -7.60
C LYS A 44 11.54 -15.32 -8.73
N PRO A 45 11.34 -16.12 -9.78
CA PRO A 45 10.35 -15.80 -10.79
C PRO A 45 8.99 -15.76 -10.09
N GLN A 46 8.48 -14.56 -9.83
CA GLN A 46 7.05 -14.42 -9.55
C GLN A 46 6.35 -14.98 -10.78
N ALA A 47 5.60 -16.07 -10.61
CA ALA A 47 4.57 -16.44 -11.56
C ALA A 47 3.73 -15.17 -11.73
N TYR A 48 3.81 -14.55 -12.91
CA TYR A 48 3.13 -13.32 -13.25
C TYR A 48 1.66 -13.45 -12.84
N GLN A 49 1.26 -12.77 -11.76
CA GLN A 49 -0.14 -12.54 -11.45
C GLN A 49 -0.48 -11.25 -12.22
N PRO A 50 -1.25 -11.30 -13.31
CA PRO A 50 -1.73 -10.08 -13.95
C PRO A 50 -2.42 -9.22 -12.89
N PRO A 51 -2.28 -7.88 -12.92
CA PRO A 51 -3.00 -7.01 -12.00
C PRO A 51 -4.49 -7.35 -12.11
N THR A 52 -5.08 -7.80 -11.01
CA THR A 52 -6.52 -8.02 -10.94
C THR A 52 -7.19 -6.68 -11.25
N PRO A 53 -8.12 -6.61 -12.22
CA PRO A 53 -8.83 -5.38 -12.45
C PRO A 53 -9.56 -5.03 -11.16
N ASN A 54 -9.23 -3.86 -10.60
CA ASN A 54 -9.91 -3.29 -9.44
C ASN A 54 -11.42 -3.55 -9.57
N PRO A 55 -12.10 -4.07 -8.52
CA PRO A 55 -13.54 -4.16 -8.54
C PRO A 55 -14.08 -2.76 -8.78
N ARG A 56 -14.67 -2.57 -9.96
CA ARG A 56 -15.35 -1.33 -10.35
C ARG A 56 -16.30 -0.98 -9.20
N PRO A 57 -16.27 0.26 -8.66
CA PRO A 57 -17.23 0.65 -7.64
C PRO A 57 -18.65 0.36 -8.16
N PRO A 58 -19.55 -0.20 -7.34
CA PRO A 58 -20.89 -0.55 -7.78
C PRO A 58 -21.54 0.69 -8.39
N LYS A 59 -22.02 0.55 -9.64
CA LYS A 59 -22.86 1.56 -10.28
C LYS A 59 -24.04 1.79 -9.34
N LYS A 60 -24.15 2.98 -8.75
CA LYS A 60 -25.39 3.42 -8.11
C LYS A 60 -26.48 3.31 -9.18
N SER A 61 -27.40 2.37 -9.01
CA SER A 61 -28.62 2.31 -9.80
C SER A 61 -29.37 3.64 -9.61
N PRO A 62 -29.91 4.24 -10.69
CA PRO A 62 -30.78 5.39 -10.53
C PRO A 62 -32.05 4.94 -9.80
N THR A 63 -32.27 5.56 -8.63
CA THR A 63 -33.52 5.48 -7.87
C THR A 63 -34.68 5.86 -8.78
N GLN A 64 -35.54 4.89 -9.12
CA GLN A 64 -36.84 5.19 -9.72
C GLN A 64 -37.73 5.80 -8.64
N ASN A 65 -37.72 7.13 -8.54
CA ASN A 65 -38.82 7.87 -7.91
C ASN A 65 -39.99 7.88 -8.90
N ASN A 66 -40.82 6.84 -8.85
CA ASN A 66 -42.17 6.87 -9.41
C ASN A 66 -43.17 7.02 -8.26
N GLU A 67 -43.17 8.19 -7.61
CA GLU A 67 -44.34 8.65 -6.86
C GLU A 67 -45.30 9.29 -7.86
N HIS A 68 -46.19 8.46 -8.41
CA HIS A 68 -47.38 8.91 -9.13
C HIS A 68 -48.50 9.10 -8.08
N PRO A 69 -49.00 10.30 -7.81
CA PRO A 69 -50.04 10.51 -6.80
C PRO A 69 -51.42 10.11 -7.37
N MET A 70 -51.73 8.82 -7.39
CA MET A 70 -53.09 8.30 -7.66
C MET A 70 -53.91 8.19 -6.37
N HIS A 71 -54.05 9.30 -5.66
CA HIS A 71 -54.97 9.38 -4.51
C HIS A 71 -55.79 10.67 -4.45
N LYS A 72 -55.95 11.38 -5.57
CA LYS A 72 -56.82 12.56 -5.68
C LYS A 72 -58.19 12.30 -6.31
N TYR A 73 -58.59 11.04 -6.43
CA TYR A 73 -59.97 10.69 -6.79
C TYR A 73 -60.50 9.60 -5.84
N CYS A 74 -60.99 10.06 -4.70
CA CYS A 74 -62.14 9.54 -3.95
C CYS A 74 -62.62 10.66 -3.02
#